data_AF-A0A3D4APN6-F1
#
_entry.id   AF-A0A3D4APN6-F1
#
_cell.length_a   1.000
_cell.length_b   1.000
_cell.length_c   1.000
_cell.angle_alpha   90.00
_cell.angle_beta   90.00
_cell.angle_gamma   90.00
#
_symmetry.space_group_name_H-M   'P 1'
#
loop_
_entity.id
_entity.type
_entity.pdbx_description
1 polymer ?
#
loop_
_entity_poly.entity_id
_entity_poly.type
_entity_poly.pdbx_seq_one_letter_code
_entity_poly.pdbx_strand_id
1 'polypeptide(L)'
;MFKQLILLLMLSLPLALNATLKPHSDAITAKRLLSDHDKFAKQYQTFSPTPQDVALMQKLAGKEVLVLLGTWCHDSAREVPRFIKLLDESKVKLSKITFVTVGYDKRDEVGIALAHDLQYTPTFVVKHNGVEVNRVVEKPSGTLAQGLTLGL
;
A
#
# COMPACT_ATOMS: atom_id res chain seq x y z
N MET A 1 -9.21 64.71 31.32
CA MET A 1 -7.74 64.72 31.51
C MET A 1 -7.19 63.49 30.82
N PHE A 2 -6.58 63.71 29.65
CA PHE A 2 -5.79 62.74 28.90
C PHE A 2 -4.72 62.11 29.79
N LYS A 3 -4.53 60.79 29.73
CA LYS A 3 -3.21 60.16 29.91
C LYS A 3 -3.19 58.69 29.45
N GLN A 4 -2.54 58.53 28.30
CA GLN A 4 -1.61 57.46 27.94
C GLN A 4 -2.14 56.04 27.69
N LEU A 5 -2.38 55.84 26.38
CA LEU A 5 -2.15 54.62 25.63
C LEU A 5 -0.77 54.00 25.96
N ILE A 6 -0.75 52.75 26.45
CA ILE A 6 0.43 51.87 26.37
C ILE A 6 0.02 50.64 25.58
N LEU A 7 0.46 50.62 24.32
CA LEU A 7 0.44 49.50 23.41
C LEU A 7 1.47 48.47 23.88
N LEU A 8 1.04 47.38 24.50
CA LEU A 8 1.91 46.23 24.78
C LEU A 8 1.79 45.22 23.65
N LEU A 9 2.69 45.37 22.67
CA LEU A 9 2.93 44.47 21.57
C LEU A 9 3.61 43.20 22.11
N MET A 10 2.82 42.20 22.53
CA MET A 10 3.35 40.87 22.87
C MET A 10 3.63 40.10 21.59
N LEU A 11 4.82 40.33 21.04
CA LEU A 11 5.40 39.63 19.91
C LEU A 11 6.29 38.49 20.42
N SER A 12 5.75 37.29 20.57
CA SER A 12 6.52 36.04 20.75
C SER A 12 5.54 34.88 20.81
N LEU A 13 5.61 33.81 20.06
CA LEU A 13 6.52 33.28 19.05
C LEU A 13 5.62 32.26 18.34
N PRO A 14 5.60 32.09 17.00
CA PRO A 14 4.97 30.90 16.46
C PRO A 14 5.74 29.72 17.06
N LEU A 15 5.08 28.86 17.84
CA LEU A 15 5.56 27.49 18.00
C LEU A 15 5.53 26.91 16.59
N ALA A 16 6.65 27.03 15.89
CA ALA A 16 6.97 26.13 14.81
C ALA A 16 7.05 24.76 15.48
N LEU A 17 5.92 24.06 15.50
CA LEU A 17 5.90 22.63 15.65
C LEU A 17 6.66 22.10 14.43
N ASN A 18 7.99 22.04 14.53
CA ASN A 18 8.78 21.12 13.75
C ASN A 18 8.40 19.74 14.24
N ALA A 19 7.20 19.29 13.85
CA ALA A 19 6.93 17.88 13.71
C ALA A 19 7.97 17.42 12.69
N THR A 20 9.06 16.85 13.19
CA THR A 20 9.94 16.02 12.39
C THR A 20 9.02 14.98 11.74
N LEU A 21 8.75 15.18 10.44
CA LEU A 21 7.99 14.23 9.64
C LEU A 21 8.66 12.87 9.82
N LYS A 22 8.01 12.00 10.60
CA LYS A 22 8.41 10.61 10.71
C LYS A 22 8.25 9.96 9.33
N PRO A 23 9.08 8.97 8.98
CA PRO A 23 9.05 8.42 7.65
C PRO A 23 7.78 7.57 7.43
N HIS A 24 6.92 8.08 6.53
CA HIS A 24 6.16 7.36 5.51
C HIS A 24 4.88 6.59 5.92
N SER A 25 3.73 7.27 5.78
CA SER A 25 2.39 6.69 5.66
C SER A 25 1.56 7.28 4.51
N ASP A 26 2.20 7.92 3.53
CA ASP A 26 1.50 8.32 2.32
C ASP A 26 1.31 7.08 1.46
N ALA A 27 0.11 6.90 0.89
CA ALA A 27 -0.14 5.85 -0.10
C ALA A 27 1.02 5.81 -1.11
N ILE A 28 1.83 4.75 -1.06
CA ILE A 28 3.02 4.65 -1.90
C ILE A 28 2.59 4.24 -3.30
N THR A 29 3.12 4.91 -4.31
CA THR A 29 2.88 4.48 -5.69
C THR A 29 3.70 3.24 -6.00
N ALA A 30 3.19 2.35 -6.86
CA ALA A 30 3.95 1.20 -7.36
C ALA A 30 5.31 1.64 -7.94
N LYS A 31 5.35 2.75 -8.68
CA LYS A 31 6.58 3.31 -9.24
C LYS A 31 7.60 3.65 -8.16
N ARG A 32 7.17 4.33 -7.08
CA ARG A 32 8.06 4.68 -5.96
C ARG A 32 8.54 3.45 -5.20
N LEU A 33 7.65 2.48 -4.96
CA LEU A 33 8.01 1.22 -4.32
C LEU A 33 9.09 0.46 -5.13
N LEU A 34 8.99 0.47 -6.45
CA LEU A 34 10.00 -0.16 -7.32
C LEU A 34 11.29 0.67 -7.43
N SER A 35 11.25 2.01 -7.33
CA SER A 35 12.47 2.84 -7.38
C SER A 35 13.27 2.82 -6.08
N ASP A 36 12.58 2.78 -4.94
CA ASP A 36 13.20 2.99 -3.64
C ASP A 36 13.75 1.67 -3.03
N HIS A 37 13.42 0.51 -3.64
CA HIS A 37 13.77 -0.81 -3.11
C HIS A 37 14.29 -1.79 -4.18
N ASP A 38 15.60 -1.97 -4.23
CA ASP A 38 16.27 -2.86 -5.21
C ASP A 38 15.73 -4.29 -5.24
N LYS A 39 15.37 -4.85 -4.07
CA LYS A 39 14.80 -6.21 -4.00
C LYS A 39 13.44 -6.28 -4.71
N PHE A 40 12.63 -5.25 -4.57
CA PHE A 40 11.33 -5.17 -5.24
C PHE A 40 11.51 -4.97 -6.75
N ALA A 41 12.40 -4.05 -7.15
CA ALA A 41 12.77 -3.84 -8.55
C ALA A 41 13.24 -5.13 -9.22
N LYS A 42 14.14 -5.87 -8.56
CA LYS A 42 14.67 -7.14 -9.06
C LYS A 42 13.56 -8.17 -9.24
N GLN A 43 12.71 -8.37 -8.24
CA GLN A 43 11.61 -9.33 -8.32
C GLN A 43 10.62 -8.96 -9.43
N TYR A 44 10.31 -7.67 -9.62
CA TYR A 44 9.48 -7.18 -10.71
C TYR A 44 10.11 -7.50 -12.09
N GLN A 45 11.41 -7.25 -12.25
CA GLN A 45 12.13 -7.49 -13.50
C GLN A 45 12.25 -8.98 -13.84
N THR A 46 12.50 -9.83 -12.83
CA THR A 46 12.73 -11.26 -13.06
C THR A 46 11.46 -12.09 -13.15
N PHE A 47 10.33 -11.59 -12.64
CA PHE A 47 9.07 -12.30 -12.70
C PHE A 47 8.42 -12.12 -14.08
N SER A 48 8.06 -13.25 -14.69
CA SER A 48 7.29 -13.30 -15.93
C SER A 48 6.02 -14.09 -15.67
N PRO A 49 4.83 -13.45 -15.66
CA PRO A 49 3.57 -14.15 -15.46
C PRO A 49 3.23 -15.02 -16.68
N THR A 50 2.54 -16.13 -16.45
CA THR A 50 2.05 -16.97 -17.56
C THR A 50 0.88 -16.28 -18.28
N PRO A 51 0.58 -16.62 -19.55
CA PRO A 51 -0.63 -16.14 -20.22
C PRO A 51 -1.91 -16.46 -19.43
N GLN A 52 -1.93 -17.59 -18.72
CA GLN A 52 -3.04 -17.98 -17.84
C GLN A 52 -3.17 -17.04 -16.64
N ASP A 53 -2.06 -16.65 -16.01
CA ASP A 53 -2.08 -15.65 -14.93
C ASP A 53 -2.61 -14.30 -15.43
N VAL A 54 -2.15 -13.85 -16.59
CA VAL A 54 -2.57 -12.60 -17.23
C VAL A 54 -4.08 -12.61 -17.53
N ALA A 55 -4.61 -13.74 -18.01
CA ALA A 55 -6.04 -13.91 -18.25
C ALA A 55 -6.86 -13.93 -16.95
N LEU A 56 -6.38 -14.63 -15.92
CA LEU A 56 -7.05 -14.69 -14.61
C LEU A 56 -7.23 -13.30 -14.01
N MET A 57 -6.21 -12.43 -14.11
CA MET A 57 -6.25 -11.08 -13.57
C MET A 57 -7.45 -10.26 -14.05
N GLN A 58 -8.04 -10.56 -15.23
CA GLN A 58 -9.24 -9.87 -15.72
C GLN A 58 -10.46 -10.00 -14.79
N LYS A 59 -10.51 -11.04 -13.96
CA LYS A 59 -11.55 -11.21 -12.93
C LYS A 59 -11.55 -10.09 -11.88
N LEU A 60 -10.47 -9.31 -11.77
CA LEU A 60 -10.38 -8.17 -10.87
C LEU A 60 -10.95 -6.87 -11.46
N ALA A 61 -11.46 -6.86 -12.70
CA ALA A 61 -12.01 -5.67 -13.32
C ALA A 61 -13.11 -5.03 -12.44
N GLY A 62 -13.03 -3.71 -12.25
CA GLY A 62 -13.95 -2.93 -11.41
C GLY A 62 -13.78 -3.14 -9.90
N LYS A 63 -12.89 -4.02 -9.45
CA LYS A 63 -12.64 -4.29 -8.03
C LYS A 63 -11.58 -3.36 -7.45
N GLU A 64 -11.62 -3.23 -6.13
CA GLU A 64 -10.61 -2.50 -5.37
C GLU A 64 -9.59 -3.51 -4.83
N VAL A 65 -8.32 -3.13 -4.79
CA VAL A 65 -7.28 -3.94 -4.13
C VAL A 65 -6.50 -3.09 -3.14
N LEU A 66 -6.55 -3.47 -1.87
CA LEU A 66 -5.70 -2.93 -0.81
C LEU A 66 -4.53 -3.89 -0.57
N VAL A 67 -3.32 -3.37 -0.60
CA VAL A 67 -2.08 -4.13 -0.36
C VAL A 67 -1.43 -3.58 0.91
N LEU A 68 -1.41 -4.41 1.94
CA LEU A 68 -0.73 -4.13 3.22
C LEU A 68 0.62 -4.82 3.19
N LEU A 69 1.73 -4.07 3.28
CA LEU A 69 3.06 -4.62 3.05
C LEU A 69 4.10 -4.08 4.03
N GLY A 70 5.11 -4.90 4.34
CA GLY A 70 6.32 -4.44 5.01
C GLY A 70 7.48 -4.45 4.02
N THR A 71 8.15 -3.33 3.78
CA THR A 71 9.31 -3.26 2.85
C THR A 71 10.50 -4.10 3.34
N TRP A 72 10.54 -4.38 4.64
CA TRP A 72 11.49 -5.25 5.32
C TRP A 72 11.14 -6.75 5.21
N CYS A 73 9.93 -7.10 4.79
CA CYS A 73 9.46 -8.49 4.76
C CYS A 73 9.88 -9.19 3.45
N HIS A 74 10.46 -10.39 3.57
CA HIS A 74 10.85 -11.21 2.43
C HIS A 74 9.66 -11.56 1.51
N ASP A 75 8.51 -11.86 2.10
CA ASP A 75 7.32 -12.23 1.34
C ASP A 75 6.72 -11.00 0.63
N SER A 76 6.85 -9.81 1.23
CA SER A 76 6.41 -8.56 0.59
C SER A 76 7.31 -8.22 -0.59
N ALA A 77 8.62 -8.36 -0.40
CA ALA A 77 9.60 -8.20 -1.47
C ALA A 77 9.39 -9.21 -2.61
N ARG A 78 8.80 -10.38 -2.34
CA ARG A 78 8.49 -11.39 -3.35
C ARG A 78 7.18 -11.13 -4.07
N GLU A 79 6.07 -10.98 -3.35
CA GLU A 79 4.73 -11.03 -3.97
C GLU A 79 4.20 -9.67 -4.41
N VAL A 80 4.54 -8.56 -3.73
CA VAL A 80 4.07 -7.22 -4.14
C VAL A 80 4.58 -6.80 -5.52
N PRO A 81 5.89 -6.92 -5.85
CA PRO A 81 6.34 -6.59 -7.21
C PRO A 81 5.77 -7.52 -8.28
N ARG A 82 5.44 -8.78 -7.94
CA ARG A 82 4.74 -9.70 -8.84
C ARG A 82 3.31 -9.25 -9.11
N PHE A 83 2.61 -8.76 -8.10
CA PHE A 83 1.30 -8.14 -8.28
C PHE A 83 1.37 -6.93 -9.21
N ILE A 84 2.35 -6.04 -9.01
CA ILE A 84 2.56 -4.88 -9.90
C ILE A 84 2.80 -5.34 -11.34
N LYS A 85 3.67 -6.33 -11.56
CA LYS A 85 3.93 -6.93 -12.87
C LYS A 85 2.67 -7.54 -13.49
N LEU A 86 1.85 -8.24 -12.71
CA LEU A 86 0.56 -8.78 -13.17
C LEU A 86 -0.41 -7.70 -13.62
N LEU A 87 -0.49 -6.58 -12.90
CA LEU A 87 -1.31 -5.43 -13.31
C LEU A 87 -0.80 -4.81 -14.62
N ASP A 88 0.53 -4.65 -14.74
CA ASP A 88 1.16 -4.08 -15.92
C ASP A 88 0.98 -4.97 -17.16
N GLU A 89 1.09 -6.29 -17.04
CA GLU A 89 0.92 -7.20 -18.18
C GLU A 89 -0.56 -7.42 -18.54
N SER A 90 -1.45 -7.54 -17.54
CA SER A 90 -2.88 -7.78 -17.79
C SER A 90 -3.65 -6.53 -18.21
N LYS A 91 -3.17 -5.34 -17.86
CA LYS A 91 -3.88 -4.07 -18.08
C LYS A 91 -5.30 -4.05 -17.50
N VAL A 92 -5.61 -4.95 -16.54
CA VAL A 92 -6.92 -5.01 -15.88
C VAL A 92 -7.24 -3.66 -15.25
N LYS A 93 -8.48 -3.21 -15.41
CA LYS A 93 -8.96 -1.93 -14.87
C LYS A 93 -9.57 -2.15 -13.49
N LEU A 94 -8.75 -1.99 -12.45
CA LEU A 94 -9.22 -1.89 -11.07
C LEU A 94 -9.98 -0.57 -10.88
N SER A 95 -10.99 -0.55 -10.00
CA SER A 95 -11.65 0.70 -9.59
C SER A 95 -10.77 1.51 -8.63
N LYS A 96 -9.98 0.81 -7.80
CA LYS A 96 -9.02 1.41 -6.88
C LYS A 96 -7.88 0.45 -6.57
N ILE A 97 -6.68 1.00 -6.40
CA ILE A 97 -5.53 0.29 -5.85
C ILE A 97 -4.91 1.15 -4.75
N THR A 98 -4.55 0.54 -3.62
CA THR A 98 -3.93 1.25 -2.50
C THR A 98 -2.83 0.38 -1.90
N PHE A 99 -1.64 0.96 -1.75
CA PHE A 99 -0.52 0.32 -1.05
C PHE A 99 -0.30 1.03 0.27
N VAL A 100 -0.26 0.27 1.37
CA VAL A 100 -0.01 0.78 2.72
C VAL A 100 1.19 0.04 3.30
N THR A 101 2.24 0.79 3.58
CA THR A 101 3.46 0.26 4.21
C THR A 101 3.30 0.23 5.72
N VAL A 102 3.80 -0.83 6.36
CA VAL A 102 3.78 -0.98 7.82
C VAL A 102 5.18 -1.15 8.42
N GLY A 103 5.33 -0.74 9.68
CA GLY A 103 6.51 -1.01 10.49
C GLY A 103 6.64 -2.48 10.88
N TYR A 104 7.73 -2.84 11.59
CA TYR A 104 7.95 -4.21 12.11
C TYR A 104 6.85 -4.68 13.07
N ASP A 105 6.18 -3.74 13.73
CA ASP A 105 5.01 -3.95 14.59
C ASP A 105 3.70 -4.14 13.79
N LYS A 106 3.78 -4.12 12.45
CA LYS A 106 2.66 -4.26 11.50
C LYS A 106 1.61 -3.16 11.62
N ARG A 107 2.03 -1.96 12.06
CA ARG A 107 1.17 -0.77 12.13
C ARG A 107 1.56 0.25 11.05
N ASP A 108 0.55 0.97 10.59
CA ASP A 108 0.67 2.21 9.82
C ASP A 108 0.20 3.40 10.68
N GLU A 109 0.50 4.62 10.26
CA GLU A 109 0.22 5.82 11.07
C GLU A 109 -1.28 6.10 11.24
N VAL A 110 -2.10 5.71 10.26
CA VAL A 110 -3.54 6.03 10.22
C VAL A 110 -4.43 4.83 10.61
N GLY A 111 -3.84 3.69 10.96
CA GLY A 111 -4.54 2.51 11.48
C GLY A 111 -5.28 1.67 10.42
N ILE A 112 -4.96 1.82 9.14
CA ILE A 112 -5.56 1.02 8.06
C ILE A 112 -5.23 -0.47 8.24
N ALA A 113 -3.99 -0.81 8.59
CA ALA A 113 -3.55 -2.18 8.79
C ALA A 113 -4.33 -2.84 9.94
N LEU A 114 -4.53 -2.12 11.04
CA LEU A 114 -5.33 -2.60 12.17
C LEU A 114 -6.81 -2.76 11.78
N ALA A 115 -7.39 -1.80 11.07
CA ALA A 115 -8.77 -1.86 10.59
C ALA A 115 -9.02 -3.01 9.59
N HIS A 116 -7.96 -3.59 9.04
CA HIS A 116 -7.99 -4.73 8.12
C HIS A 116 -7.42 -6.02 8.71
N ASP A 117 -7.27 -6.08 10.04
CA ASP A 117 -6.82 -7.23 10.81
C ASP A 117 -5.48 -7.79 10.33
N LEU A 118 -4.52 -6.93 9.99
CA LEU A 118 -3.23 -7.35 9.47
C LEU A 118 -2.45 -8.20 10.47
N GLN A 119 -2.30 -9.49 10.16
CA GLN A 119 -1.45 -10.41 10.95
C GLN A 119 -0.11 -10.71 10.26
N TYR A 120 -0.06 -10.72 8.92
CA TYR A 120 1.13 -11.07 8.14
C TYR A 120 1.24 -10.22 6.88
N THR A 121 2.48 -10.03 6.41
CA THR A 121 2.77 -9.17 5.25
C THR A 121 3.39 -9.98 4.11
N PRO A 122 3.00 -9.75 2.84
CA PRO A 122 1.95 -8.83 2.44
C PRO A 122 0.59 -9.47 2.70
N THR A 123 -0.45 -8.66 2.83
CA THR A 123 -1.83 -9.11 2.71
C THR A 123 -2.49 -8.32 1.60
N PHE A 124 -3.06 -9.03 0.62
CA PHE A 124 -3.87 -8.46 -0.44
C PHE A 124 -5.34 -8.64 -0.08
N VAL A 125 -6.08 -7.55 -0.04
CA VAL A 125 -7.52 -7.52 0.23
C VAL A 125 -8.24 -7.05 -1.02
N VAL A 126 -9.01 -7.93 -1.64
CA VAL A 126 -9.84 -7.61 -2.81
C VAL A 126 -11.23 -7.23 -2.33
N LYS A 127 -11.73 -6.08 -2.77
CA LYS A 127 -13.06 -5.60 -2.44
C LYS A 127 -13.90 -5.36 -3.68
N HIS A 128 -15.22 -5.52 -3.52
CA HIS A 128 -16.20 -5.15 -4.52
C HIS A 128 -17.28 -4.31 -3.82
N ASN A 129 -17.45 -3.06 -4.27
CA ASN A 129 -18.35 -2.08 -3.63
C ASN A 129 -18.08 -1.93 -2.12
N GLY A 130 -16.80 -1.79 -1.73
CA GLY A 130 -16.38 -1.64 -0.34
C GLY A 130 -16.39 -2.93 0.52
N VAL A 131 -16.99 -4.03 0.04
CA VAL A 131 -17.04 -5.31 0.76
C VAL A 131 -15.85 -6.19 0.38
N GLU A 132 -15.14 -6.73 1.37
CA GLU A 132 -14.08 -7.72 1.14
C GLU A 132 -14.66 -9.00 0.55
N VAL A 133 -14.16 -9.41 -0.62
CA VAL A 133 -14.60 -10.60 -1.36
C VAL A 133 -13.52 -11.67 -1.49
N ASN A 134 -12.26 -11.30 -1.29
CA ASN A 134 -11.14 -12.23 -1.29
C ASN A 134 -9.96 -11.65 -0.50
N ARG A 135 -9.13 -12.53 0.06
CA ARG A 135 -7.91 -12.19 0.81
C ARG A 135 -6.80 -13.18 0.51
N VAL A 136 -5.62 -12.65 0.19
CA VAL A 136 -4.39 -13.45 0.06
C VAL A 136 -3.41 -12.99 1.12
N VAL A 137 -3.03 -13.91 2.01
CA VAL A 137 -2.05 -13.67 3.07
C VAL A 137 -0.71 -14.27 2.65
N GLU A 138 0.35 -13.48 2.76
CA GLU A 138 1.72 -13.82 2.36
C GLU A 138 1.81 -14.35 0.94
N LYS A 139 2.00 -15.66 0.77
CA LYS A 139 2.09 -16.36 -0.51
C LYS A 139 1.02 -17.44 -0.63
N PRO A 140 0.24 -17.47 -1.73
CA PRO A 140 -0.71 -18.57 -1.98
C PRO A 140 0.01 -19.88 -2.36
N SER A 141 -0.67 -21.02 -2.20
CA SER A 141 -0.15 -22.33 -2.62
C SER A 141 0.04 -22.42 -4.14
N GLY A 142 -0.79 -21.72 -4.91
CA GLY A 142 -0.69 -21.58 -6.36
C GLY A 142 0.04 -20.30 -6.78
N THR A 143 -0.28 -19.80 -7.97
CA THR A 143 0.21 -18.48 -8.41
C THR A 143 -0.49 -17.36 -7.66
N LEU A 144 0.13 -16.18 -7.64
CA LEU A 144 -0.50 -15.00 -7.06
C LEU A 144 -1.81 -14.62 -7.78
N ALA A 145 -1.86 -14.76 -9.11
CA ALA A 145 -3.07 -14.50 -9.89
C ALA A 145 -4.20 -15.48 -9.51
N GLN A 146 -3.91 -16.76 -9.32
CA GLN A 146 -4.88 -17.74 -8.83
C GLN A 146 -5.38 -17.38 -7.44
N GLY A 147 -4.48 -17.04 -6.51
CA GLY A 147 -4.86 -16.64 -5.15
C GLY A 147 -5.76 -15.41 -5.14
N LEU A 148 -5.40 -14.37 -5.90
CA LEU A 148 -6.16 -13.11 -5.98
C LEU A 148 -7.54 -13.27 -6.61
N THR A 149 -7.75 -14.30 -7.44
CA THR A 149 -8.96 -14.47 -8.25
C THR A 149 -9.80 -15.69 -7.85
N LEU A 150 -9.40 -16.37 -6.77
CA LEU A 150 -10.12 -17.50 -6.23
C LEU A 150 -11.53 -17.07 -5.79
N GLY A 151 -12.56 -17.75 -6.32
CA GLY A 151 -13.96 -17.46 -6.00
C GLY A 151 -14.55 -16.21 -6.66
N LEU A 152 -13.81 -15.54 -7.55
CA LEU A 152 -14.26 -14.38 -8.33
C LEU A 152 -14.70 -14.74 -9.76
#